data_AF-A0A7S0PU22-F1
#
_entry.id   AF-A0A7S0PU22-F1
#
_cell.length_a   1.000
_cell.length_b   1.000
_cell.length_c   1.000
_cell.angle_alpha   90.00
_cell.angle_beta   90.00
_cell.angle_gamma   90.00
#
_symmetry.space_group_name_H-M   'P 1'
#
loop_
_entity.id
_entity.type
_entity.pdbx_description
1 polymer ?
#
loop_
_entity_poly.entity_id
_entity_poly.type
_entity_poly.pdbx_seq_one_letter_code
_entity_poly.pdbx_strand_id
1 'polypeptide(L)'
;GGLAMIMSILKRSSPLLRVRECVALLLKLLQHCCKIKANRLLMLQMDGTEQLLRVLPEALRSAPLSLLAERLLLTVELLLEEKARAQAGGVVADPMEVEAVGGAADEGGAPMELETVGGLVESGAAPAAAEAEATDACSADEQLGFLHALLHGLNGLSETGNKGLVKAITRVLPLVAGGDEARLRVILDHFGPFLDLEEYDRSAEARHTFMLESLVATLASVKPGEPSQLLKEVTLKQGLVAKAA
;
A
#
# COMPACT_ATOMS: atom_id res chain seq x y z
N GLY A 1 -6.56 -18.41 -9.89
CA GLY A 1 -7.89 -17.88 -9.51
C GLY A 1 -8.09 -16.48 -10.06
N GLY A 2 -9.29 -15.90 -9.95
CA GLY A 2 -9.64 -14.59 -10.55
C GLY A 2 -8.77 -13.42 -10.10
N LEU A 3 -8.37 -13.39 -8.81
CA LEU A 3 -7.48 -12.35 -8.27
C LEU A 3 -6.07 -12.39 -8.91
N ALA A 4 -5.51 -13.58 -9.09
CA ALA A 4 -4.21 -13.75 -9.77
C ALA A 4 -4.27 -13.28 -11.23
N MET A 5 -5.41 -13.49 -11.92
CA MET A 5 -5.62 -12.98 -13.26
C MET A 5 -5.67 -11.45 -13.29
N ILE A 6 -6.38 -10.81 -12.35
CA ILE A 6 -6.41 -9.34 -12.20
C ILE A 6 -4.99 -8.79 -11.98
N MET A 7 -4.21 -9.42 -11.10
CA MET A 7 -2.82 -9.01 -10.86
C MET A 7 -1.93 -9.24 -12.09
N SER A 8 -2.08 -10.35 -12.81
CA SER A 8 -1.36 -10.60 -14.06
C SER A 8 -1.68 -9.54 -15.13
N ILE A 9 -2.95 -9.12 -15.24
CA ILE A 9 -3.38 -8.04 -16.12
C ILE A 9 -2.69 -6.73 -15.70
N LEU A 10 -2.66 -6.41 -14.41
CA LEU A 10 -1.93 -5.24 -13.88
C LEU A 10 -0.42 -5.32 -14.09
N LYS A 11 0.22 -6.48 -13.97
CA LYS A 11 1.67 -6.60 -14.23
C LYS A 11 2.02 -6.29 -15.69
N ARG A 12 1.11 -6.58 -16.62
CA ARG A 12 1.26 -6.35 -18.06
C ARG A 12 0.86 -4.92 -18.49
N SER A 13 0.61 -4.02 -17.54
CA SER A 13 -0.06 -2.73 -17.74
C SER A 13 0.82 -1.62 -18.32
N SER A 14 1.41 -1.82 -19.50
CA SER A 14 2.00 -0.72 -20.27
C SER A 14 1.37 -0.53 -21.65
N PRO A 15 0.07 -0.89 -21.79
CA PRO A 15 -0.84 0.09 -22.37
C PRO A 15 -2.16 0.23 -21.61
N LEU A 16 -2.32 -0.38 -20.43
CA LEU A 16 -3.60 -0.35 -19.73
C LEU A 16 -4.06 1.08 -19.44
N LEU A 17 -3.15 1.99 -19.07
CA LEU A 17 -3.47 3.41 -18.88
C LEU A 17 -3.94 4.14 -20.16
N ARG A 18 -3.73 3.56 -21.35
CA ARG A 18 -4.32 4.05 -22.61
C ARG A 18 -5.82 3.79 -22.69
N VAL A 19 -6.30 2.70 -22.09
CA VAL A 19 -7.73 2.32 -22.07
C VAL A 19 -8.31 2.64 -20.69
N ARG A 20 -8.60 3.92 -20.47
CA ARG A 20 -9.00 4.47 -19.16
C ARG A 20 -10.17 3.73 -18.51
N GLU A 21 -11.15 3.34 -19.31
CA GLU A 21 -12.36 2.66 -18.84
C GLU A 21 -12.06 1.25 -18.30
N CYS A 22 -11.24 0.48 -19.00
CA CYS A 22 -10.85 -0.86 -18.57
C CYS A 22 -10.07 -0.81 -17.25
N VAL A 23 -9.14 0.15 -17.09
CA VAL A 23 -8.38 0.28 -15.83
C VAL A 23 -9.25 0.79 -14.70
N ALA A 24 -10.17 1.72 -14.96
CA ALA A 24 -11.11 2.19 -13.94
C ALA A 24 -11.97 1.03 -13.41
N LEU A 25 -12.47 0.16 -14.29
CA LEU A 25 -13.22 -1.03 -13.91
C LEU A 25 -12.35 -2.06 -13.17
N LEU A 26 -11.13 -2.30 -13.66
CA LEU A 26 -10.18 -3.21 -13.03
C LEU A 26 -9.81 -2.77 -11.60
N LEU A 27 -9.52 -1.48 -11.41
CA LEU A 27 -9.23 -0.92 -10.09
C LEU A 27 -10.45 -0.91 -9.19
N LYS A 28 -11.65 -0.65 -9.73
CA LYS A 28 -12.88 -0.76 -8.95
C LYS A 28 -13.08 -2.19 -8.45
N LEU A 29 -12.89 -3.19 -9.32
CA LEU A 29 -12.95 -4.60 -8.95
C LEU A 29 -11.88 -4.94 -7.90
N LEU A 30 -10.64 -4.48 -8.10
CA LEU A 30 -9.55 -4.70 -7.15
C LEU A 30 -9.86 -4.09 -5.78
N GLN A 31 -10.41 -2.88 -5.74
CA GLN A 31 -10.87 -2.23 -4.51
C GLN A 31 -11.97 -3.03 -3.80
N HIS A 32 -12.90 -3.64 -4.56
CA HIS A 32 -13.88 -4.57 -4.01
C HIS A 32 -13.21 -5.83 -3.46
N CYS A 33 -12.22 -6.40 -4.16
CA CYS A 33 -11.44 -7.53 -3.67
C CYS A 33 -10.71 -7.21 -2.37
N CYS A 34 -10.14 -6.01 -2.24
CA CYS A 34 -9.45 -5.54 -1.03
C CYS A 34 -10.34 -5.42 0.21
N LYS A 35 -11.68 -5.45 0.08
CA LYS A 35 -12.58 -5.49 1.26
C LYS A 35 -12.42 -6.77 2.07
N ILE A 36 -12.02 -7.86 1.41
CA ILE A 36 -11.85 -9.18 2.05
C ILE A 36 -10.40 -9.32 2.53
N LYS A 37 -10.20 -9.61 3.82
CA LYS A 37 -8.87 -9.75 4.43
C LYS A 37 -8.02 -10.82 3.74
N ALA A 38 -8.59 -11.99 3.48
CA ALA A 38 -7.89 -13.07 2.77
C ALA A 38 -7.36 -12.64 1.40
N ASN A 39 -8.14 -11.85 0.65
CA ASN A 39 -7.70 -11.33 -0.65
C ASN A 39 -6.55 -10.34 -0.52
N ARG A 40 -6.56 -9.46 0.51
CA ARG A 40 -5.44 -8.54 0.76
C ARG A 40 -4.15 -9.33 1.04
N LEU A 41 -4.23 -10.36 1.89
CA LEU A 41 -3.07 -11.21 2.19
C LEU A 41 -2.56 -11.94 0.95
N LEU A 42 -3.46 -12.48 0.12
CA LEU A 42 -3.09 -13.09 -1.17
C LEU A 42 -2.45 -12.06 -2.13
N MET A 43 -2.94 -10.81 -2.16
CA MET A 43 -2.32 -9.76 -2.96
C MET A 43 -0.92 -9.42 -2.48
N LEU A 44 -0.68 -9.39 -1.17
CA LEU A 44 0.64 -9.18 -0.62
C LEU A 44 1.62 -10.31 -0.98
N GLN A 45 1.14 -11.56 -1.04
CA GLN A 45 1.94 -12.70 -1.50
C GLN A 45 2.29 -12.63 -2.99
N MET A 46 1.58 -11.81 -3.77
CA MET A 46 1.81 -11.63 -5.21
C MET A 46 2.46 -10.27 -5.52
N ASP A 47 3.13 -9.63 -4.57
CA ASP A 47 3.76 -8.30 -4.74
C ASP A 47 2.78 -7.23 -5.25
N GLY A 48 1.51 -7.32 -4.83
CA GLY A 48 0.45 -6.47 -5.37
C GLY A 48 0.66 -4.99 -5.10
N THR A 49 1.30 -4.65 -3.98
CA THR A 49 1.62 -3.27 -3.62
C THR A 49 2.64 -2.69 -4.59
N GLU A 50 3.73 -3.42 -4.81
CA GLU A 50 4.85 -3.05 -5.67
C GLU A 50 4.39 -2.97 -7.14
N GLN A 51 3.52 -3.87 -7.57
CA GLN A 51 2.91 -3.81 -8.90
C GLN A 51 2.07 -2.54 -9.11
N LEU A 52 1.26 -2.16 -8.12
CA LEU A 52 0.47 -0.91 -8.20
C LEU A 52 1.36 0.33 -8.17
N LEU A 53 2.42 0.33 -7.35
CA LEU A 53 3.41 1.40 -7.27
C LEU A 53 4.18 1.57 -8.58
N ARG A 54 4.44 0.50 -9.36
CA ARG A 54 5.09 0.61 -10.68
C ARG A 54 4.22 1.30 -11.74
N VAL A 55 2.89 1.22 -11.61
CA VAL A 55 1.93 1.86 -12.54
C VAL A 55 1.68 3.32 -12.17
N LEU A 56 1.85 3.66 -10.90
CA LEU A 56 1.52 4.96 -10.35
C LEU A 56 2.24 6.15 -11.02
N PRO A 57 3.54 6.12 -11.37
CA PRO A 57 4.23 7.25 -12.00
C PRO A 57 3.62 7.69 -13.33
N GLU A 58 3.06 6.77 -14.12
CA GLU A 58 2.38 7.12 -15.37
C GLU A 58 1.02 7.77 -15.09
N ALA A 59 0.29 7.29 -14.08
CA ALA A 59 -0.98 7.91 -13.67
C ALA A 59 -0.78 9.32 -13.07
N LEU A 60 0.29 9.55 -12.30
CA LEU A 60 0.59 10.85 -11.69
C LEU A 60 1.04 11.91 -12.71
N ARG A 61 1.72 11.52 -13.80
CA ARG A 61 2.19 12.46 -14.83
C ARG A 61 1.10 13.08 -15.68
N SER A 62 -0.11 12.52 -15.67
CA SER A 62 -1.17 12.89 -16.60
C SER A 62 -2.41 13.40 -15.85
N ALA A 63 -2.67 14.70 -15.94
CA ALA A 63 -3.86 15.35 -15.35
C ALA A 63 -5.19 14.60 -15.58
N PRO A 64 -5.52 14.10 -16.80
CA PRO A 64 -6.78 13.37 -17.01
C PRO A 64 -6.82 11.97 -16.34
N LEU A 65 -5.70 11.50 -15.79
CA LEU A 65 -5.61 10.27 -15.01
C LEU A 65 -5.62 10.53 -13.49
N SER A 66 -5.84 11.77 -13.03
CA SER A 66 -5.81 12.14 -11.61
C SER A 66 -6.75 11.28 -10.74
N LEU A 67 -7.99 11.03 -11.20
CA LEU A 67 -8.94 10.15 -10.49
C LEU A 67 -8.46 8.69 -10.42
N LEU A 68 -7.71 8.26 -11.43
CA LEU A 68 -7.15 6.92 -11.49
C LEU A 68 -5.95 6.79 -10.55
N ALA A 69 -5.08 7.80 -10.55
CA ALA A 69 -3.95 7.91 -9.63
C ALA A 69 -4.41 7.90 -8.17
N GLU A 70 -5.48 8.64 -7.87
CA GLU A 70 -6.10 8.65 -6.54
C GLU A 70 -6.62 7.26 -6.15
N ARG A 71 -7.34 6.58 -7.05
CA ARG A 71 -7.82 5.20 -6.80
C ARG A 71 -6.69 4.19 -6.62
N LEU A 72 -5.60 4.32 -7.39
CA LEU A 72 -4.39 3.52 -7.23
C LEU A 72 -3.80 3.73 -5.84
N LEU A 73 -3.58 4.99 -5.45
CA LEU A 73 -3.01 5.34 -4.15
C LEU A 73 -3.86 4.85 -2.98
N LEU A 74 -5.18 4.98 -3.03
CA LEU A 74 -6.07 4.43 -1.99
C LEU A 74 -5.96 2.91 -1.87
N THR A 75 -5.74 2.22 -3.00
CA THR A 75 -5.54 0.76 -2.99
C THR A 75 -4.17 0.40 -2.42
N VAL A 76 -3.13 1.16 -2.80
CA VAL A 76 -1.77 1.02 -2.27
C VAL A 76 -1.74 1.29 -0.76
N GLU A 77 -2.38 2.37 -0.28
CA GLU A 77 -2.52 2.71 1.14
C GLU A 77 -3.08 1.52 1.92
N LEU A 78 -4.22 0.97 1.46
CA LEU A 78 -4.86 -0.18 2.11
C LEU A 78 -3.96 -1.42 2.20
N LEU A 79 -3.20 -1.71 1.13
CA LEU A 79 -2.30 -2.86 1.10
C LEU A 79 -1.04 -2.63 1.96
N LEU A 80 -0.46 -1.43 1.93
CA LEU A 80 0.68 -1.07 2.78
C LEU A 80 0.29 -1.10 4.27
N GLU A 81 -0.90 -0.64 4.62
CA GLU A 81 -1.39 -0.75 6.00
C GLU A 81 -1.58 -2.21 6.43
N GLU A 82 -2.08 -3.07 5.55
CA GLU A 82 -2.18 -4.51 5.82
C GLU A 82 -0.79 -5.15 5.93
N LYS A 83 0.17 -4.76 5.09
CA LYS A 83 1.57 -5.21 5.15
C LYS A 83 2.22 -4.83 6.49
N ALA A 84 2.06 -3.59 6.92
CA ALA A 84 2.55 -3.12 8.22
C ALA A 84 1.89 -3.86 9.40
N ARG A 85 0.57 -4.12 9.33
CA ARG A 85 -0.15 -4.88 10.37
C ARG A 85 0.27 -6.35 10.42
N ALA A 86 0.52 -6.97 9.26
CA ALA A 86 1.01 -8.34 9.17
C ALA A 86 2.43 -8.48 9.75
N GLN A 87 3.29 -7.48 9.54
CA GLN A 87 4.62 -7.43 10.14
C GLN A 87 4.56 -7.25 11.66
N ALA A 88 3.68 -6.37 12.16
CA ALA A 88 3.49 -6.18 13.60
C ALA A 88 2.86 -7.40 14.31
N GLY A 89 2.00 -8.15 13.62
CA GLY A 89 1.37 -9.36 14.14
C GLY A 89 2.24 -10.62 14.06
N GLY A 90 3.37 -10.57 13.36
CA GLY A 90 4.29 -11.71 13.17
C GLY A 90 5.30 -11.93 14.31
N VAL A 91 5.31 -11.08 15.34
CA VAL A 91 6.29 -11.15 16.46
C VAL A 91 5.77 -11.94 17.67
N VAL A 92 4.51 -12.41 17.66
CA VAL A 92 4.01 -13.31 18.72
C VAL A 92 3.57 -14.63 18.09
N ALA A 93 4.54 -15.52 17.89
CA ALA A 93 4.27 -16.94 17.79
C ALA A 93 4.17 -17.51 19.21
N ASP A 94 2.97 -17.51 19.78
CA ASP A 94 2.61 -18.44 20.85
C ASP A 94 1.57 -19.42 20.28
N PRO A 95 1.77 -20.74 20.42
CA PRO A 95 0.92 -21.73 19.80
C PRO A 95 -0.38 -21.91 20.59
N MET A 96 -1.50 -21.76 19.89
CA MET A 96 -2.66 -22.65 19.98
C MET A 96 -3.36 -22.75 21.34
N GLU A 97 -4.36 -21.89 21.55
CA GLU A 97 -5.57 -22.25 22.30
C GLU A 97 -6.75 -22.35 21.34
N VAL A 98 -7.27 -23.57 21.22
CA VAL A 98 -8.47 -23.92 20.47
C VAL A 98 -9.63 -23.88 21.45
N GLU A 99 -10.40 -22.81 21.45
CA GLU A 99 -11.70 -22.77 22.12
C GLU A 99 -12.79 -23.17 21.12
N ALA A 100 -13.21 -24.43 21.20
CA ALA A 100 -14.49 -24.91 20.69
C ALA A 100 -15.47 -24.97 21.87
N VAL A 101 -16.57 -24.21 21.80
CA VAL A 101 -17.67 -24.26 22.77
C VAL A 101 -19.01 -24.48 22.08
N GLY A 102 -19.71 -25.52 22.55
CA GLY A 102 -21.17 -25.74 22.49
C GLY A 102 -21.61 -26.72 21.38
N GLY A 103 -22.25 -27.87 21.63
CA GLY A 103 -23.00 -28.37 22.78
C GLY A 103 -24.41 -28.82 22.34
N ALA A 104 -24.74 -30.11 22.53
CA ALA A 104 -25.91 -30.93 22.12
C ALA A 104 -27.33 -30.34 22.37
N ALA A 105 -28.46 -30.80 21.78
CA ALA A 105 -29.04 -32.16 21.69
C ALA A 105 -30.23 -32.17 20.65
N ASP A 106 -30.43 -33.22 19.82
CA ASP A 106 -31.43 -34.34 19.91
C ASP A 106 -32.86 -33.95 19.41
N GLU A 107 -33.68 -34.67 18.62
CA GLU A 107 -33.82 -36.07 18.18
C GLU A 107 -34.75 -36.15 16.93
N GLY A 108 -34.65 -37.21 16.11
CA GLY A 108 -35.81 -37.84 15.45
C GLY A 108 -36.13 -37.60 13.96
N GLY A 109 -35.84 -38.59 13.09
CA GLY A 109 -36.57 -38.82 11.82
C GLY A 109 -35.72 -39.24 10.61
N ALA A 110 -35.63 -40.54 10.33
CA ALA A 110 -35.14 -41.11 9.05
C ALA A 110 -36.35 -41.47 8.13
N PRO A 111 -36.19 -42.04 6.90
CA PRO A 111 -34.98 -42.41 6.13
C PRO A 111 -35.06 -42.11 4.59
N MET A 112 -34.10 -42.68 3.84
CA MET A 112 -33.98 -42.91 2.37
C MET A 112 -33.28 -41.81 1.55
N GLU A 113 -32.36 -42.07 0.61
CA GLU A 113 -31.70 -43.26 0.07
C GLU A 113 -30.51 -42.78 -0.81
N LEU A 114 -29.65 -43.73 -1.20
CA LEU A 114 -28.82 -43.77 -2.42
C LEU A 114 -27.28 -43.61 -2.31
N GLU A 115 -26.67 -44.77 -2.04
CA GLU A 115 -25.59 -45.45 -2.78
C GLU A 115 -24.23 -44.78 -3.02
N THR A 116 -23.25 -45.36 -2.31
CA THR A 116 -21.82 -45.38 -2.55
C THR A 116 -21.45 -46.45 -3.58
N VAL A 117 -20.64 -46.09 -4.59
CA VAL A 117 -19.72 -46.99 -5.30
C VAL A 117 -18.35 -46.32 -5.17
N GLY A 118 -17.37 -46.86 -4.45
CA GLY A 118 -16.68 -48.12 -4.73
C GLY A 118 -15.37 -47.78 -5.45
N GLY A 119 -14.29 -47.60 -4.69
CA GLY A 119 -13.02 -47.05 -5.17
C GLY A 119 -12.09 -48.05 -5.86
N LEU A 120 -10.90 -47.58 -6.24
CA LEU A 120 -9.62 -48.30 -6.13
C LEU A 120 -8.43 -47.36 -6.36
N VAL A 121 -7.33 -47.71 -5.69
CA VAL A 121 -6.03 -47.03 -5.52
C VAL A 121 -5.08 -47.36 -6.68
N GLU A 122 -4.25 -46.41 -7.14
CA GLU A 122 -2.82 -46.55 -7.50
C GLU A 122 -2.20 -45.14 -7.60
N SER A 123 -1.35 -44.72 -6.66
CA SER A 123 0.13 -44.80 -6.68
C SER A 123 0.80 -44.07 -7.86
N GLY A 124 1.48 -42.95 -7.57
CA GLY A 124 2.34 -42.27 -8.55
C GLY A 124 2.79 -40.86 -8.14
N ALA A 125 3.96 -40.78 -7.49
CA ALA A 125 4.91 -39.66 -7.53
C ALA A 125 4.45 -38.23 -7.13
N ALA A 126 4.75 -37.85 -5.89
CA ALA A 126 5.40 -36.57 -5.61
C ALA A 126 6.90 -36.86 -5.41
N PRO A 127 7.87 -35.98 -5.76
CA PRO A 127 7.76 -34.53 -5.65
C PRO A 127 8.28 -33.79 -6.90
N ALA A 128 7.43 -32.99 -7.54
CA ALA A 128 7.92 -31.93 -8.42
C ALA A 128 8.35 -30.78 -7.51
N ALA A 129 9.66 -30.67 -7.37
CA ALA A 129 10.36 -29.66 -6.62
C ALA A 129 9.88 -28.25 -6.96
N ALA A 130 9.87 -27.44 -5.92
CA ALA A 130 9.78 -26.00 -5.91
C ALA A 130 10.50 -25.34 -7.11
N GLU A 131 9.72 -24.85 -8.05
CA GLU A 131 10.03 -23.57 -8.67
C GLU A 131 9.32 -22.51 -7.83
N ALA A 132 9.91 -22.22 -6.67
CA ALA A 132 9.76 -20.93 -6.04
C ALA A 132 10.39 -19.92 -7.00
N GLU A 133 9.61 -19.47 -7.99
CA GLU A 133 9.97 -18.28 -8.76
C GLU A 133 10.33 -17.19 -7.74
N ALA A 134 11.55 -16.69 -7.86
CA ALA A 134 12.10 -15.69 -6.98
C ALA A 134 11.07 -14.58 -6.76
N THR A 135 10.58 -14.47 -5.52
CA THR A 135 9.97 -13.24 -5.03
C THR A 135 11.04 -12.18 -5.22
N ASP A 136 10.93 -11.40 -6.30
CA ASP A 136 11.78 -10.25 -6.57
C ASP A 136 11.47 -9.25 -5.47
N ALA A 137 12.13 -9.41 -4.33
CA ALA A 137 12.01 -8.53 -3.19
C ALA A 137 12.34 -7.14 -3.71
N CYS A 138 11.33 -6.26 -3.72
CA CYS A 138 11.47 -4.90 -4.20
C CYS A 138 12.70 -4.26 -3.55
N SER A 139 13.68 -3.91 -4.40
CA SER A 139 14.97 -3.44 -3.92
C SER A 139 14.81 -2.09 -3.22
N ALA A 140 15.76 -1.76 -2.35
CA ALA A 140 15.77 -0.44 -1.70
C ALA A 140 15.75 0.70 -2.75
N ASP A 141 16.40 0.49 -3.90
CA ASP A 141 16.43 1.44 -5.03
C ASP A 141 15.06 1.61 -5.69
N GLU A 142 14.30 0.53 -5.88
CA GLU A 142 12.93 0.63 -6.42
C GLU A 142 12.00 1.40 -5.46
N GLN A 143 12.13 1.14 -4.16
CA GLN A 143 11.33 1.82 -3.13
C GLN A 143 11.64 3.32 -3.07
N LEU A 144 12.91 3.70 -3.21
CA LEU A 144 13.34 5.09 -3.39
C LEU A 144 12.77 5.69 -4.67
N GLY A 145 12.77 4.93 -5.78
CA GLY A 145 12.14 5.35 -7.03
C GLY A 145 10.65 5.68 -6.89
N PHE A 146 9.89 4.84 -6.16
CA PHE A 146 8.48 5.12 -5.87
C PHE A 146 8.29 6.37 -5.01
N LEU A 147 9.18 6.58 -4.03
CA LEU A 147 9.15 7.77 -3.19
C LEU A 147 9.39 9.05 -4.00
N HIS A 148 10.41 9.05 -4.87
CA HIS A 148 10.66 10.16 -5.78
C HIS A 148 9.49 10.43 -6.73
N ALA A 149 8.83 9.38 -7.24
CA ALA A 149 7.65 9.54 -8.08
C ALA A 149 6.46 10.17 -7.34
N LEU A 150 6.25 9.80 -6.07
CA LEU A 150 5.23 10.41 -5.21
C LEU A 150 5.52 11.88 -4.93
N LEU A 151 6.77 12.21 -4.57
CA LEU A 151 7.19 13.59 -4.30
C LEU A 151 7.14 14.46 -5.56
N HIS A 152 7.56 13.93 -6.70
CA HIS A 152 7.42 14.61 -7.99
C HIS A 152 5.96 14.82 -8.36
N GLY A 153 5.12 13.80 -8.13
CA GLY A 153 3.67 13.89 -8.30
C GLY A 153 3.07 15.00 -7.44
N LEU A 154 3.43 15.06 -6.15
CA LEU A 154 3.00 16.11 -5.22
C LEU A 154 3.44 17.50 -5.69
N ASN A 155 4.69 17.62 -6.17
CA ASN A 155 5.22 18.87 -6.71
C ASN A 155 4.49 19.29 -8.00
N GLY A 156 3.96 18.35 -8.78
CA GLY A 156 3.13 18.64 -9.95
C GLY A 156 1.70 19.08 -9.64
N LEU A 157 1.25 18.94 -8.39
CA LEU A 157 -0.10 19.36 -7.97
C LEU A 157 -0.12 20.85 -7.64
N SER A 158 -1.26 21.49 -7.89
CA SER A 158 -1.53 22.89 -7.58
C SER A 158 -2.39 23.01 -6.31
N GLU A 159 -2.32 24.17 -5.65
CA GLU A 159 -3.07 24.54 -4.44
C GLU A 159 -4.59 24.39 -4.56
N THR A 160 -5.15 24.59 -5.76
CA THR A 160 -6.59 24.43 -6.03
C THR A 160 -6.96 23.06 -6.59
N GLY A 161 -5.98 22.16 -6.70
CA GLY A 161 -6.08 20.88 -7.38
C GLY A 161 -6.84 19.79 -6.62
N ASN A 162 -6.67 18.54 -7.08
CA ASN A 162 -7.33 17.36 -6.49
C ASN A 162 -6.84 17.11 -5.05
N LYS A 163 -7.56 17.66 -4.07
CA LYS A 163 -7.31 17.48 -2.63
C LYS A 163 -7.30 16.01 -2.20
N GLY A 164 -8.10 15.16 -2.86
CA GLY A 164 -8.13 13.73 -2.61
C GLY A 164 -6.79 13.08 -2.98
N LEU A 165 -6.24 13.45 -4.14
CA LEU A 165 -4.94 12.97 -4.59
C LEU A 165 -3.80 13.45 -3.68
N VAL A 166 -3.78 14.73 -3.27
CA VAL A 166 -2.79 15.25 -2.29
C VAL A 166 -2.83 14.44 -1.01
N LYS A 167 -4.03 14.24 -0.45
CA LYS A 167 -4.24 13.48 0.78
C LYS A 167 -3.81 12.01 0.64
N ALA A 168 -4.03 11.40 -0.52
CA ALA A 168 -3.63 10.02 -0.78
C ALA A 168 -2.09 9.91 -0.88
N ILE A 169 -1.42 10.84 -1.55
CA ILE A 169 0.05 10.88 -1.63
C ILE A 169 0.66 11.06 -0.24
N THR A 170 0.19 12.04 0.54
CA THR A 170 0.76 12.35 1.87
C THR A 170 0.62 11.19 2.86
N ARG A 171 -0.41 10.36 2.72
CA ARG A 171 -0.60 9.13 3.53
C ARG A 171 0.27 7.96 3.07
N VAL A 172 0.48 7.82 1.76
CA VAL A 172 1.27 6.72 1.20
C VAL A 172 2.78 6.96 1.37
N LEU A 173 3.25 8.21 1.31
CA LEU A 173 4.67 8.58 1.50
C LEU A 173 5.34 7.89 2.73
N PRO A 174 4.82 8.04 3.96
CA PRO A 174 5.45 7.43 5.13
C PRO A 174 5.29 5.90 5.16
N LEU A 175 4.21 5.37 4.57
CA LEU A 175 4.00 3.93 4.47
C LEU A 175 5.01 3.27 3.51
N VAL A 176 5.37 3.94 2.41
CA VAL A 176 6.41 3.47 1.47
C VAL A 176 7.80 3.60 2.08
N ALA A 177 8.04 4.61 2.92
CA ALA A 177 9.28 4.71 3.67
C ALA A 177 9.47 3.57 4.68
N GLY A 178 8.37 2.95 5.15
CA GLY A 178 8.43 1.70 5.91
C GLY A 178 9.19 1.78 7.23
N GLY A 179 9.36 2.97 7.80
CA GLY A 179 10.17 3.17 9.00
C GLY A 179 11.69 3.10 8.76
N ASP A 180 12.16 3.35 7.55
CA ASP A 180 13.59 3.45 7.23
C ASP A 180 14.07 4.91 7.34
N GLU A 181 15.11 5.15 8.12
CA GLU A 181 15.69 6.47 8.35
C GLU A 181 16.16 7.13 7.04
N ALA A 182 16.76 6.38 6.11
CA ALA A 182 17.25 6.94 4.85
C ALA A 182 16.10 7.41 3.94
N ARG A 183 15.00 6.66 3.90
CA ARG A 183 13.82 7.02 3.10
C ARG A 183 13.03 8.16 3.72
N LEU A 184 12.87 8.16 5.05
CA LEU A 184 12.29 9.30 5.77
C LEU A 184 13.12 10.58 5.57
N ARG A 185 14.45 10.47 5.52
CA ARG A 185 15.35 11.60 5.24
C ARG A 185 15.05 12.23 3.89
N VAL A 186 14.86 11.43 2.83
CA VAL A 186 14.52 11.93 1.48
C VAL A 186 13.18 12.69 1.47
N ILE A 187 12.18 12.23 2.22
CA ILE A 187 10.91 12.96 2.37
C ILE A 187 11.19 14.34 2.99
N LEU A 188 11.91 14.38 4.10
CA LEU A 188 12.16 15.64 4.82
C LEU A 188 13.07 16.60 4.04
N ASP A 189 14.10 16.08 3.35
CA ASP A 189 14.97 16.88 2.49
C ASP A 189 14.18 17.54 1.35
N HIS A 190 13.17 16.86 0.81
CA HIS A 190 12.29 17.44 -0.21
C HIS A 190 11.49 18.65 0.30
N PHE A 191 11.06 18.62 1.56
CA PHE A 191 10.35 19.75 2.18
C PHE A 191 11.29 20.80 2.80
N GLY A 192 12.60 20.49 2.90
CA GLY A 192 13.63 21.35 3.48
C GLY A 192 13.62 22.81 3.00
N PRO A 193 13.49 23.10 1.69
CA PRO A 193 13.42 24.46 1.17
C PRO A 193 12.20 25.25 1.64
N PHE A 194 11.13 24.56 2.04
CA PHE A 194 9.87 25.17 2.49
C PHE A 194 9.80 25.29 4.01
N LEU A 195 10.84 24.91 4.75
CA LEU A 195 10.88 24.96 6.21
C LEU A 195 11.52 26.25 6.75
N ASP A 196 11.87 27.20 5.87
CA ASP A 196 12.26 28.55 6.26
C ASP A 196 11.00 29.37 6.58
N LEU A 197 10.68 29.48 7.87
CA LEU A 197 9.50 30.20 8.34
C LEU A 197 9.68 31.73 8.26
N GLU A 198 10.91 32.23 8.29
CA GLU A 198 11.18 33.67 8.14
C GLU A 198 10.92 34.12 6.69
N GLU A 199 11.32 33.29 5.71
CA GLU A 199 10.99 33.51 4.31
C GLU A 199 9.48 33.37 4.07
N TYR A 200 8.84 32.40 4.73
CA TYR A 200 7.39 32.22 4.67
C TYR A 200 6.62 33.45 5.16
N ASP A 201 6.98 33.98 6.33
CA ASP A 201 6.32 35.16 6.91
C ASP A 201 6.52 36.42 6.04
N ARG A 202 7.57 36.46 5.23
CA ARG A 202 7.87 37.56 4.32
C ARG A 202 7.14 37.47 2.98
N SER A 203 7.12 36.28 2.36
CA SER A 203 6.59 36.09 1.01
C SER A 203 5.12 35.63 0.99
N ALA A 204 4.69 34.90 2.03
CA ALA A 204 3.36 34.28 2.15
C ALA A 204 2.89 33.62 0.84
N GLU A 205 3.82 32.99 0.12
CA GLU A 205 3.53 32.35 -1.16
C GLU A 205 2.60 31.17 -0.94
N ALA A 206 1.50 31.14 -1.69
CA ALA A 206 0.51 30.09 -1.57
C ALA A 206 1.10 28.68 -1.85
N ARG A 207 2.15 28.62 -2.66
CA ARG A 207 2.91 27.38 -2.92
C ARG A 207 3.64 26.89 -1.69
N HIS A 208 4.25 27.82 -0.96
CA HIS A 208 4.97 27.55 0.27
C HIS A 208 3.99 27.07 1.35
N THR A 209 2.83 27.72 1.47
CA THR A 209 1.73 27.27 2.36
C THR A 209 1.30 25.85 2.02
N PHE A 210 1.06 25.56 0.74
CA PHE A 210 0.63 24.23 0.29
C PHE A 210 1.65 23.12 0.61
N MET A 211 2.94 23.39 0.40
CA MET A 211 3.99 22.40 0.70
C MET A 211 4.13 22.17 2.21
N LEU A 212 4.00 23.23 3.02
CA LEU A 212 3.97 23.12 4.48
C LEU A 212 2.75 22.33 4.97
N GLU A 213 1.55 22.63 4.46
CA GLU A 213 0.33 21.87 4.77
C GLU A 213 0.47 20.39 4.37
N SER A 214 1.09 20.12 3.22
CA SER A 214 1.35 18.76 2.74
C SER A 214 2.35 18.02 3.63
N LEU A 215 3.39 18.70 4.11
CA LEU A 215 4.32 18.14 5.09
C LEU A 215 3.58 17.82 6.40
N VAL A 216 2.83 18.77 6.95
CA VAL A 216 2.05 18.57 8.18
C VAL A 216 1.08 17.40 8.03
N ALA A 217 0.39 17.29 6.89
CA ALA A 217 -0.48 16.16 6.59
C ALA A 217 0.27 14.83 6.50
N THR A 218 1.48 14.83 5.93
CA THR A 218 2.35 13.65 5.85
C THR A 218 2.74 13.19 7.26
N LEU A 219 3.24 14.11 8.10
CA LEU A 219 3.63 13.83 9.48
C LEU A 219 2.43 13.36 10.33
N ALA A 220 1.27 14.00 10.16
CA ALA A 220 0.04 13.64 10.89
C ALA A 220 -0.56 12.29 10.46
N SER A 221 -0.25 11.82 9.24
CA SER A 221 -0.74 10.53 8.75
C SER A 221 0.01 9.33 9.34
N VAL A 222 1.18 9.56 9.95
CA VAL A 222 1.97 8.49 10.57
C VAL A 222 1.30 8.02 11.85
N LYS A 223 0.88 6.76 11.86
CA LYS A 223 0.28 6.13 13.05
C LYS A 223 1.29 6.08 14.21
N PRO A 224 0.85 6.25 15.47
CA PRO A 224 1.72 6.15 16.63
C PRO A 224 2.33 4.73 16.72
N GLY A 225 3.65 4.66 16.79
CA GLY A 225 4.47 3.44 16.77
C GLY A 225 5.94 3.73 16.48
N GLU A 226 6.76 2.70 16.28
CA GLU A 226 8.17 2.83 15.85
C GLU A 226 8.41 3.84 14.72
N PRO A 227 7.69 3.83 13.59
CA PRO A 227 7.94 4.79 12.51
C PRO A 227 7.68 6.24 12.91
N SER A 228 6.76 6.49 13.85
CA SER A 228 6.52 7.84 14.38
C SER A 228 7.62 8.33 15.32
N GLN A 229 8.26 7.40 16.07
CA GLN A 229 9.40 7.72 16.92
C GLN A 229 10.64 7.98 16.07
N LEU A 230 10.90 7.13 15.08
CA LEU A 230 11.99 7.34 14.13
C LEU A 230 11.82 8.64 13.36
N LEU A 231 10.60 8.96 12.91
CA LEU A 231 10.34 10.25 12.26
C LEU A 231 10.65 11.44 13.18
N LYS A 232 10.28 11.38 14.46
CA LYS A 232 10.63 12.41 15.45
C LYS A 232 12.14 12.52 15.62
N GLU A 233 12.84 11.39 15.77
CA GLU A 233 14.30 11.37 15.88
C GLU A 233 14.98 11.94 14.65
N VAL A 234 14.55 11.55 13.45
CA VAL A 234 15.09 12.02 12.18
C VAL A 234 14.82 13.52 12.00
N THR A 235 13.63 14.00 12.37
CA THR A 235 13.24 15.42 12.37
C THR A 235 14.10 16.23 13.35
N LEU A 236 14.36 15.69 14.55
CA LEU A 236 15.23 16.29 15.56
C LEU A 236 16.70 16.34 15.09
N LYS A 237 17.21 15.23 14.53
CA LYS A 237 18.59 15.12 13.99
C LYS A 237 18.84 16.07 12.82
N GLN A 238 17.83 16.34 11.99
CA GLN A 238 17.95 17.29 10.87
C GLN A 238 17.85 18.75 11.31
N GLY A 239 17.59 19.01 12.59
CA GLY A 239 17.42 20.36 13.12
C GLY A 239 16.22 21.08 12.51
N LEU A 240 15.18 20.37 12.04
CA LEU A 240 13.98 21.02 11.52
C LEU A 240 13.30 21.90 12.59
N VAL A 241 13.39 21.49 13.86
CA VAL A 241 12.96 22.28 15.01
C VAL A 241 13.80 23.56 15.18
N ALA A 242 15.08 23.53 14.80
CA ALA A 242 15.97 24.69 14.88
C ALA A 242 15.85 25.62 13.66
N LYS A 243 15.29 25.15 12.54
CA LYS A 243 14.94 25.98 11.38
C LYS A 243 13.55 26.61 11.49
N ALA A 244 12.70 26.05 12.36
CA ALA A 244 11.35 26.52 12.65
C ALA A 244 11.28 27.44 13.88
N ALA A 245 12.41 27.76 14.51
CA ALA A 245 12.54 28.60 15.71
C ALA A 245 13.46 29.78 15.41
#